data_AF-A0A1J5D1U7-F1
#
_entry.id   AF-A0A1J5D1U7-F1
#
_cell.length_a   1.000
_cell.length_b   1.000
_cell.length_c   1.000
_cell.angle_alpha   90.00
_cell.angle_beta   90.00
_cell.angle_gamma   90.00
#
_symmetry.space_group_name_H-M   'P 1'
#
loop_
_entity.id
_entity.type
_entity.pdbx_description
1 polymer ?
#
loop_
_entity_poly.entity_id
_entity_poly.type
_entity_poly.pdbx_seq_one_letter_code
_entity_poly.pdbx_strand_id
1 'polypeptide(L)'
;MTLIELMLAFLILCSATISASGIISYGHRGTKKDFRRVEALQLLTEKMNRLCAISFSKANSYLTSAGVDSYTFTDPVEGISLGEIVVPSSKDKFRASATLKRQAIAFPPMMKLTLPNPGYLASDVTTWQLEDTGNVWFDGVTGVNHYPYRVLKISVKVEPLDCNPPELAVEAMSFITDLEL
;
A
#
# COMPACT_ATOMS: atom_id res chain seq x y z
N MET A 1 14.12 -66.96 -3.32
CA MET A 1 13.57 -65.77 -2.66
C MET A 1 12.83 -66.23 -1.42
N THR A 2 13.28 -65.82 -0.24
CA THR A 2 12.73 -66.28 1.05
C THR A 2 11.81 -65.22 1.66
N LEU A 3 10.90 -65.64 2.56
CA LEU A 3 9.97 -64.73 3.24
C LEU A 3 10.71 -63.61 3.99
N ILE A 4 11.86 -63.92 4.58
CA ILE A 4 12.72 -62.98 5.29
C ILE A 4 13.29 -61.91 4.36
N GLU A 5 13.76 -62.28 3.15
CA GLU A 5 14.23 -61.31 2.16
C GLU A 5 13.11 -60.36 1.73
N LEU A 6 11.89 -60.88 1.58
CA LEU A 6 10.73 -60.08 1.20
C LEU A 6 10.31 -59.11 2.32
N MET A 7 10.37 -59.54 3.58
CA MET A 7 10.14 -58.66 4.74
C MET A 7 11.20 -57.57 4.85
N LEU A 8 12.47 -57.90 4.62
CA LEU A 8 13.57 -56.94 4.68
C LEU A 8 13.49 -55.91 3.55
N ALA A 9 13.15 -56.34 2.34
CA ALA A 9 12.93 -55.45 1.20
C ALA A 9 11.75 -54.49 1.44
N PHE A 10 10.65 -54.99 2.03
CA PHE A 10 9.49 -54.16 2.35
C PHE A 10 9.78 -53.13 3.46
N LEU A 11 10.57 -53.52 4.47
CA LEU A 11 11.00 -52.61 5.53
C LEU A 11 11.85 -51.45 4.98
N ILE A 12 12.78 -51.76 4.07
CA ILE A 12 13.62 -50.75 3.41
C ILE A 12 12.77 -49.81 2.54
N LEU A 13 11.75 -50.33 1.85
CA LEU A 13 10.83 -49.53 1.05
C LEU A 13 10.00 -48.57 1.93
N CYS A 14 9.46 -49.06 3.04
CA CYS A 14 8.67 -48.24 3.97
C CYS A 14 9.50 -47.13 4.64
N SER A 15 10.73 -47.42 5.07
CA SER A 15 11.58 -46.40 5.68
C SER A 15 12.00 -45.32 4.67
N ALA A 16 12.33 -45.71 3.43
CA ALA A 16 12.67 -44.77 2.36
C ALA A 16 11.49 -43.87 1.97
N THR A 17 10.27 -44.43 1.89
CA THR A 17 9.07 -43.67 1.51
C THR A 17 8.62 -42.68 2.58
N ILE A 18 8.77 -43.00 3.87
CA ILE A 18 8.50 -42.06 4.97
C ILE A 18 9.43 -40.85 4.90
N SER A 19 10.74 -41.07 4.68
CA SER A 19 11.72 -39.98 4.53
C SER A 19 11.46 -39.13 3.29
N ALA A 20 11.15 -39.74 2.15
CA ALA A 20 10.82 -39.02 0.92
C ALA A 20 9.53 -38.17 1.07
N SER A 21 8.50 -38.72 1.72
CA SER A 21 7.23 -38.03 1.97
C SER A 21 7.41 -36.76 2.82
N GLY A 22 8.28 -36.80 3.84
CA GLY A 22 8.57 -35.64 4.68
C GLY A 22 9.17 -34.46 3.91
N ILE A 23 10.13 -34.73 3.03
CA ILE A 23 10.83 -33.71 2.23
C ILE A 23 9.87 -33.10 1.18
N ILE A 24 9.07 -33.93 0.52
CA ILE A 24 8.13 -33.47 -0.52
C ILE A 24 6.96 -32.69 0.10
N SER A 25 6.47 -33.10 1.27
CA SER A 25 5.29 -32.49 1.90
C SER A 25 5.57 -31.11 2.49
N TYR A 26 6.61 -30.96 3.31
CA TYR A 26 6.86 -29.71 4.03
C TYR A 26 7.76 -28.73 3.27
N GLY A 27 8.76 -29.23 2.54
CA GLY A 27 9.70 -28.38 1.80
C GLY A 27 9.02 -27.61 0.67
N HIS A 28 8.09 -28.24 -0.05
CA HIS A 28 7.42 -27.62 -1.19
C HIS A 28 6.30 -26.63 -0.77
N ARG A 29 5.57 -26.93 0.32
CA ARG A 29 4.47 -26.07 0.79
C ARG A 29 4.97 -24.79 1.46
N GLY A 30 6.03 -24.88 2.27
CA GLY A 30 6.64 -23.69 2.89
C GLY A 30 7.23 -22.73 1.86
N THR A 31 8.00 -23.27 0.90
CA THR A 31 8.60 -22.48 -0.17
C THR A 31 7.56 -21.85 -1.09
N LYS A 32 6.47 -22.56 -1.43
CA LYS A 32 5.40 -21.99 -2.26
C LYS A 32 4.71 -20.80 -1.58
N LYS A 33 4.42 -20.90 -0.28
CA LYS A 33 3.81 -19.82 0.49
C LYS A 33 4.71 -18.58 0.56
N ASP A 34 5.99 -18.78 0.85
CA ASP A 34 6.95 -17.67 0.93
C ASP A 34 7.18 -17.03 -0.44
N PHE A 35 7.26 -17.83 -1.50
CA PHE A 35 7.36 -17.34 -2.88
C PHE A 35 6.16 -16.48 -3.27
N ARG A 36 4.94 -16.92 -2.97
CA ARG A 36 3.71 -16.16 -3.24
C ARG A 36 3.65 -14.83 -2.49
N ARG A 37 4.17 -14.77 -1.26
CA ARG A 37 4.28 -13.52 -0.51
C ARG A 37 5.27 -12.56 -1.14
N VAL A 38 6.41 -13.06 -1.62
CA VAL A 38 7.39 -12.25 -2.35
C VAL A 38 6.80 -11.74 -3.66
N GLU A 39 6.08 -12.59 -4.42
CA GLU A 39 5.38 -12.15 -5.63
C GLU A 39 4.31 -11.09 -5.32
N ALA A 40 3.52 -11.25 -4.25
CA ALA A 40 2.55 -10.26 -3.83
C ALA A 40 3.20 -8.90 -3.51
N LEU A 41 4.37 -8.90 -2.84
CA LEU A 41 5.14 -7.69 -2.54
C LEU A 41 5.71 -7.03 -3.81
N GLN A 42 6.18 -7.82 -4.77
CA GLN A 42 6.67 -7.29 -6.05
C GLN A 42 5.53 -6.63 -6.84
N LEU A 43 4.37 -7.29 -6.93
CA LEU A 43 3.18 -6.73 -7.55
C LEU A 43 2.74 -5.45 -6.83
N LEU A 44 2.65 -5.49 -5.50
CA LEU A 44 2.32 -4.32 -4.67
C LEU A 44 3.25 -3.14 -4.98
N THR A 45 4.57 -3.37 -4.98
CA THR A 45 5.58 -2.35 -5.23
C THR A 45 5.47 -1.79 -6.64
N GLU A 46 5.27 -2.64 -7.64
CA GLU A 46 5.07 -2.22 -9.02
C GLU A 46 3.83 -1.31 -9.16
N LYS A 47 2.68 -1.74 -8.64
CA LYS A 47 1.44 -0.94 -8.71
C LYS A 47 1.59 0.36 -7.94
N MET A 48 2.19 0.31 -6.75
CA MET A 48 2.41 1.48 -5.92
C MET A 48 3.31 2.50 -6.62
N ASN A 49 4.44 2.08 -7.19
CA ASN A 49 5.36 2.97 -7.90
C ASN A 49 4.69 3.63 -9.11
N ARG A 50 3.89 2.88 -9.88
CA ARG A 50 3.16 3.44 -11.02
C ARG A 50 2.05 4.41 -10.59
N LEU A 51 1.35 4.11 -9.50
CA LEU A 51 0.30 4.99 -8.96
C LEU A 51 0.88 6.28 -8.35
N CYS A 52 2.01 6.20 -7.67
CA CYS A 52 2.74 7.37 -7.15
C CYS A 52 3.28 8.27 -8.27
N ALA A 53 3.49 7.75 -9.48
CA ALA A 53 3.92 8.55 -10.63
C ALA A 53 2.78 9.39 -11.25
N ILE A 54 1.53 9.18 -10.83
CA ILE A 54 0.39 9.96 -11.33
C ILE A 54 0.43 11.37 -10.70
N SER A 55 0.27 12.41 -11.54
CA SER A 55 0.18 13.79 -11.06
C SER A 55 -1.02 14.02 -10.13
N PHE A 56 -0.89 14.93 -9.16
CA PHE A 56 -1.97 15.26 -8.23
C PHE A 56 -3.29 15.65 -8.94
N SER A 57 -3.22 16.54 -9.95
CA SER A 57 -4.40 17.00 -10.70
C SER A 57 -5.21 15.85 -11.29
N LYS A 58 -4.51 14.88 -11.89
CA LYS A 58 -5.13 13.68 -12.48
C LYS A 58 -5.72 12.76 -11.41
N ALA A 59 -4.99 12.48 -10.33
CA ALA A 59 -5.52 11.70 -9.21
C ALA A 59 -6.79 12.36 -8.62
N ASN A 60 -6.76 13.67 -8.43
CA ASN A 60 -7.88 14.45 -7.92
C ASN A 60 -9.11 14.42 -8.85
N SER A 61 -8.91 14.41 -10.16
CA SER A 61 -10.00 14.33 -11.14
C SER A 61 -10.87 13.08 -10.98
N TYR A 62 -10.28 11.93 -10.60
CA TYR A 62 -11.04 10.71 -10.34
C TYR A 62 -12.02 10.90 -9.18
N LEU A 63 -11.56 11.51 -8.08
CA LEU A 63 -12.41 11.82 -6.92
C LEU A 63 -13.49 12.84 -7.27
N THR A 64 -13.13 13.91 -8.00
CA THR A 64 -14.10 14.92 -8.43
C THR A 64 -15.15 14.34 -9.38
N SER A 65 -14.77 13.48 -10.32
CA SER A 65 -15.69 12.83 -11.25
C SER A 65 -16.65 11.87 -10.57
N ALA A 66 -16.18 11.16 -9.53
CA ALA A 66 -16.98 10.23 -8.76
C ALA A 66 -17.86 10.93 -7.69
N GLY A 67 -17.61 12.22 -7.40
CA GLY A 67 -18.34 12.99 -6.40
C GLY A 67 -18.15 12.48 -4.96
N VAL A 68 -17.06 11.74 -4.70
CA VAL A 68 -16.77 11.11 -3.41
C VAL A 68 -15.37 11.43 -2.91
N ASP A 69 -15.18 11.43 -1.59
CA ASP A 69 -13.89 11.70 -0.95
C ASP A 69 -12.95 10.49 -0.90
N SER A 70 -13.47 9.31 -1.21
CA SER A 70 -12.72 8.05 -1.29
C SER A 70 -13.23 7.24 -2.48
N TYR A 71 -12.31 6.79 -3.33
CA TYR A 71 -12.63 6.00 -4.51
C TYR A 71 -11.71 4.78 -4.58
N THR A 72 -12.30 3.59 -4.75
CA THR A 72 -11.56 2.34 -4.91
C THR A 72 -11.62 1.88 -6.36
N PHE A 73 -10.45 1.75 -6.97
CA PHE A 73 -10.27 1.24 -8.31
C PHE A 73 -10.28 -0.29 -8.30
N THR A 74 -11.26 -0.86 -8.99
CA THR A 74 -11.37 -2.30 -9.27
C THR A 74 -10.92 -2.66 -10.68
N ASP A 75 -10.94 -1.68 -11.59
CA ASP A 75 -10.55 -1.83 -12.99
C ASP A 75 -9.17 -1.22 -13.26
N PRO A 76 -8.49 -1.62 -14.37
CA PRO A 76 -7.22 -1.04 -14.73
C PRO A 76 -7.28 0.48 -14.88
N VAL A 77 -6.29 1.18 -14.31
CA VAL A 77 -6.17 2.64 -14.34
C VAL A 77 -4.90 3.00 -15.08
N GLU A 78 -4.97 3.79 -16.16
CA GLU A 78 -3.76 4.31 -16.84
C GLU A 78 -2.75 3.21 -17.24
N GLY A 79 -3.24 2.04 -17.66
CA GLY A 79 -2.39 0.89 -18.00
C GLY A 79 -1.80 0.14 -16.79
N ILE A 80 -2.20 0.50 -15.57
CA ILE A 80 -1.90 -0.22 -14.34
C ILE A 80 -2.97 -1.30 -14.19
N SER A 81 -2.59 -2.56 -14.33
CA SER A 81 -3.51 -3.68 -14.09
C SER A 81 -3.91 -3.74 -12.62
N LEU A 82 -5.21 -3.59 -12.36
CA LEU A 82 -5.88 -3.77 -11.08
C LEU A 82 -7.00 -4.82 -11.26
N GLY A 83 -7.54 -5.32 -10.17
CA GLY A 83 -8.49 -6.44 -10.17
C GLY A 83 -7.77 -7.78 -10.07
N GLU A 84 -8.31 -8.82 -10.71
CA GLU A 84 -7.71 -10.15 -10.71
C GLU A 84 -6.50 -10.23 -11.67
N ILE A 85 -5.35 -10.62 -11.14
CA ILE A 85 -4.08 -10.72 -11.84
C ILE A 85 -3.60 -12.15 -11.73
N VAL A 86 -3.36 -12.78 -12.88
CA VAL A 86 -2.70 -14.08 -12.96
C VAL A 86 -1.24 -13.85 -13.30
N VAL A 87 -0.33 -14.28 -12.42
CA VAL A 87 1.11 -14.14 -12.65
C VAL A 87 1.54 -15.20 -13.67
N PRO A 88 2.14 -14.82 -14.83
CA PRO A 88 2.47 -15.79 -15.88
C PRO A 88 3.48 -16.86 -15.47
N SER A 89 4.41 -16.54 -14.57
CA SER A 89 5.47 -17.45 -14.10
C SER A 89 4.96 -18.54 -13.17
N SER A 90 4.16 -18.17 -12.16
CA SER A 90 3.69 -19.09 -11.11
C SER A 90 2.29 -19.64 -11.37
N LYS A 91 1.52 -19.03 -12.27
CA LYS A 91 0.07 -19.21 -12.45
C LYS A 91 -0.75 -18.91 -11.19
N ASP A 92 -0.12 -18.32 -10.18
CA ASP A 92 -0.82 -17.92 -8.96
C ASP A 92 -1.65 -16.67 -9.26
N LYS A 93 -2.83 -16.64 -8.63
CA LYS A 93 -3.80 -15.55 -8.80
C LYS A 93 -3.75 -14.61 -7.62
N PHE A 94 -3.86 -13.32 -7.90
CA PHE A 94 -3.91 -12.25 -6.91
C PHE A 94 -5.04 -11.30 -7.27
N ARG A 95 -5.61 -10.62 -6.28
CA ARG A 95 -6.47 -9.46 -6.50
C ARG A 95 -5.75 -8.22 -6.01
N ALA A 96 -5.53 -7.26 -6.90
CA ALA A 96 -5.00 -5.96 -6.58
C ALA A 96 -6.14 -4.94 -6.55
N SER A 97 -6.18 -4.12 -5.50
CA SER A 97 -7.11 -2.99 -5.39
C SER A 97 -6.34 -1.76 -4.98
N ALA A 98 -6.72 -0.61 -5.52
CA ALA A 98 -6.13 0.68 -5.15
C ALA A 98 -7.24 1.60 -4.65
N THR A 99 -7.03 2.27 -3.53
CA THR A 99 -7.97 3.24 -2.96
C THR A 99 -7.29 4.59 -2.89
N LEU A 100 -7.94 5.60 -3.45
CA LEU A 100 -7.55 6.98 -3.37
C LEU A 100 -8.49 7.70 -2.41
N LYS A 101 -7.96 8.48 -1.47
CA LYS A 101 -8.73 9.19 -0.47
C LYS A 101 -8.19 10.59 -0.24
N ARG A 102 -9.07 11.60 -0.12
CA ARG A 102 -8.68 12.94 0.38
C ARG A 102 -8.29 12.83 1.84
N GLN A 103 -7.07 13.24 2.16
CA GLN A 103 -6.59 13.22 3.54
C GLN A 103 -6.65 14.64 4.10
N ALA A 104 -7.51 14.84 5.10
CA ALA A 104 -7.43 16.03 5.93
C ALA A 104 -6.08 16.00 6.68
N ILE A 105 -5.30 17.06 6.52
CA ILE A 105 -4.07 17.26 7.29
C ILE A 105 -4.27 18.50 8.13
N ALA A 106 -4.22 18.36 9.44
CA ALA A 106 -4.18 19.51 10.33
C ALA A 106 -2.72 19.85 10.63
N PHE A 107 -2.29 21.06 10.30
CA PHE A 107 -1.14 21.68 10.93
C PHE A 107 -1.65 22.71 11.92
N PRO A 108 -1.00 22.86 13.09
CA PRO A 108 -1.22 24.06 13.88
C PRO A 108 -0.93 25.27 12.98
N PRO A 109 -1.75 26.34 13.04
CA PRO A 109 -1.54 27.51 12.19
C PRO A 109 -0.10 28.00 12.37
N MET A 110 0.56 28.31 11.26
CA MET A 110 1.79 29.09 11.33
C MET A 110 1.42 30.40 12.03
N MET A 111 1.97 30.61 13.21
CA MET A 111 1.75 31.82 13.97
C MET A 111 2.14 33.02 13.11
N LYS A 112 1.20 33.94 12.89
CA LYS A 112 1.44 35.13 12.07
C LYS A 112 2.17 36.17 12.91
N LEU A 113 3.08 36.92 12.31
CA LEU A 113 3.65 38.09 12.98
C LEU A 113 2.55 39.15 13.14
N THR A 114 2.35 39.60 14.37
CA THR A 114 1.44 40.70 14.70
C THR A 114 2.03 41.99 14.10
N LEU A 115 1.28 42.67 13.24
CA LEU A 115 1.66 43.97 12.69
C LEU A 115 0.54 45.00 12.96
N PRO A 116 0.89 46.26 13.29
CA PRO A 116 2.23 46.83 13.34
C PRO A 116 3.02 46.46 14.62
N ASN A 117 4.27 46.00 14.45
CA ASN A 117 5.22 45.72 15.54
C ASN A 117 6.48 46.60 15.37
N PRO A 118 6.51 47.79 16.00
CA PRO A 118 7.58 48.78 15.80
C PRO A 118 8.97 48.31 16.27
N GLY A 119 9.03 47.30 17.14
CA GLY A 119 10.29 46.74 17.66
C GLY A 119 10.80 45.53 16.87
N TYR A 120 10.15 45.16 15.76
CA TYR A 120 10.48 43.96 15.01
C TYR A 120 11.89 44.02 14.40
N LEU A 121 12.72 43.03 14.76
CA LEU A 121 14.03 42.78 14.16
C LEU A 121 14.06 41.36 13.60
N ALA A 122 14.24 41.23 12.29
CA ALA A 122 14.28 39.92 11.62
C ALA A 122 15.41 39.01 12.14
N SER A 123 16.48 39.58 12.68
CA SER A 123 17.62 38.85 13.24
C SER A 123 17.44 38.44 14.71
N ASP A 124 16.41 38.93 15.40
CA ASP A 124 16.19 38.68 16.83
C ASP A 124 14.79 38.13 17.08
N VAL A 125 14.73 36.81 17.32
CA VAL A 125 13.49 36.06 17.55
C VAL A 125 12.72 36.56 18.78
N THR A 126 13.38 37.22 19.73
CA THR A 126 12.73 37.74 20.94
C THR A 126 11.84 38.97 20.66
N THR A 127 12.06 39.63 19.51
CA THR A 127 11.25 40.75 19.04
C THR A 127 10.02 40.32 18.24
N TRP A 128 9.87 39.02 17.98
CA TRP A 128 8.79 38.48 17.15
C TRP A 128 7.54 38.33 18.00
N GLN A 129 6.61 39.26 17.86
CA GLN A 129 5.28 39.13 18.42
C GLN A 129 4.42 38.34 17.45
N LEU A 130 3.93 37.20 17.92
CA LEU A 130 3.15 36.25 17.14
C LEU A 130 1.69 36.31 17.60
N GLU A 131 0.77 36.39 16.63
CA GLU A 131 -0.67 36.39 16.88
C GLU A 131 -1.11 34.97 17.27
N ASP A 132 -1.80 34.86 18.40
CA ASP A 132 -2.49 33.63 18.77
C ASP A 132 -3.76 33.50 17.93
N THR A 133 -3.64 32.78 16.81
CA THR A 133 -4.77 32.52 15.91
C THR A 133 -5.74 31.46 16.46
N GLY A 134 -5.52 30.91 17.66
CA GLY A 134 -6.28 29.78 18.19
C GLY A 134 -6.04 28.47 17.42
N ASN A 135 -6.79 27.42 17.74
CA ASN A 135 -6.77 26.15 17.00
C ASN A 135 -7.48 26.31 15.65
N VAL A 136 -6.79 26.90 14.67
CA VAL A 136 -7.26 26.89 13.28
C VAL A 136 -6.97 25.52 12.71
N TRP A 137 -8.03 24.73 12.51
CA TRP A 137 -7.94 23.42 11.89
C TRP A 137 -7.81 23.61 10.38
N PHE A 138 -6.75 23.04 9.81
CA PHE A 138 -6.62 22.95 8.36
C PHE A 138 -7.49 21.80 7.85
N ASP A 139 -8.54 22.14 7.10
CA ASP A 139 -9.36 21.15 6.41
C ASP A 139 -8.99 21.12 4.92
N GLY A 140 -8.13 20.17 4.55
CA GLY A 140 -7.73 19.94 3.17
C GLY A 140 -8.82 19.26 2.30
N VAL A 141 -10.02 19.02 2.84
CA VAL A 141 -11.13 18.33 2.15
C VAL A 141 -12.11 19.32 1.53
N THR A 142 -12.40 20.43 2.20
CA THR A 142 -13.40 21.41 1.73
C THR A 142 -12.80 22.37 0.70
N GLY A 143 -13.23 22.24 -0.56
CA GLY A 143 -12.81 23.08 -1.69
C GLY A 143 -13.27 24.55 -1.64
N VAL A 144 -13.57 25.08 -0.46
CA VAL A 144 -14.12 26.43 -0.27
C VAL A 144 -13.04 27.51 -0.26
N ASN A 145 -11.77 27.17 -0.03
CA ASN A 145 -10.67 28.14 -0.13
C ASN A 145 -9.51 27.59 -0.98
N HIS A 146 -8.85 28.51 -1.69
CA HIS A 146 -7.58 28.30 -2.36
C HIS A 146 -6.49 27.97 -1.31
N TYR A 147 -6.45 26.72 -0.86
CA TYR A 147 -5.49 26.28 0.15
C TYR A 147 -4.16 25.86 -0.51
N PRO A 148 -3.02 26.25 0.08
CA PRO A 148 -1.68 26.06 -0.51
C PRO A 148 -1.17 24.60 -0.50
N TYR A 149 -1.82 23.70 0.26
CA TYR A 149 -1.38 22.31 0.39
C TYR A 149 -2.58 21.36 0.31
N ARG A 150 -2.60 20.45 -0.66
CA ARG A 150 -3.66 19.43 -0.78
C ARG A 150 -3.02 18.06 -0.80
N VAL A 151 -3.58 17.10 -0.05
CA VAL A 151 -2.98 15.76 0.06
C VAL A 151 -3.99 14.68 -0.25
N LEU A 152 -3.56 13.76 -1.13
CA LEU A 152 -4.27 12.54 -1.44
C LEU A 152 -3.50 11.36 -0.88
N LYS A 153 -4.20 10.48 -0.16
CA LYS A 153 -3.69 9.19 0.29
C LYS A 153 -3.98 8.14 -0.79
N ILE A 154 -2.96 7.39 -1.17
CA ILE A 154 -3.08 6.19 -2.00
C ILE A 154 -2.81 4.99 -1.11
N SER A 155 -3.73 4.04 -1.10
CA SER A 155 -3.57 2.71 -0.50
C SER A 155 -3.67 1.66 -1.60
N VAL A 156 -2.71 0.74 -1.68
CA VAL A 156 -2.76 -0.42 -2.57
C VAL A 156 -2.76 -1.67 -1.74
N LYS A 157 -3.71 -2.57 -2.01
CA LYS A 157 -3.83 -3.87 -1.36
C LYS A 157 -3.74 -4.98 -2.40
N VAL A 158 -2.89 -5.97 -2.14
CA VAL A 158 -2.75 -7.18 -2.95
C VAL A 158 -3.07 -8.39 -2.08
N GLU A 159 -4.09 -9.15 -2.47
CA GLU A 159 -4.51 -10.37 -1.78
C GLU A 159 -4.31 -11.60 -2.69
N PRO A 160 -3.65 -12.66 -2.21
CA PRO A 160 -3.56 -13.92 -2.96
C PRO A 160 -4.93 -14.62 -3.00
N LEU A 161 -5.32 -15.09 -4.18
CA LEU A 161 -6.55 -15.84 -4.41
C LEU A 161 -6.27 -17.35 -4.42
N ASP A 162 -7.33 -18.16 -4.31
CA ASP A 162 -7.26 -19.64 -4.40
C ASP A 162 -6.36 -20.30 -3.32
N CYS A 163 -6.13 -19.65 -2.18
CA CYS A 163 -5.41 -20.20 -1.02
C CYS A 163 -6.35 -20.90 -0.04
N ASN A 164 -6.01 -22.11 0.40
CA ASN A 164 -6.65 -22.76 1.55
C ASN A 164 -5.58 -23.35 2.48
N PRO A 165 -5.37 -22.80 3.70
CA PRO A 165 -6.09 -21.69 4.33
C PRO A 165 -5.81 -20.33 3.66
N PRO A 166 -6.67 -19.31 3.88
CA PRO A 166 -6.46 -17.98 3.33
C PRO A 166 -5.12 -17.38 3.80
N GLU A 167 -4.36 -16.85 2.85
CA GLU A 167 -3.07 -16.20 3.12
C GLU A 167 -3.27 -14.70 3.39
N LEU A 168 -2.29 -14.08 4.07
CA LEU A 168 -2.35 -12.66 4.42
C LEU A 168 -2.24 -11.78 3.17
N ALA A 169 -3.09 -10.76 3.08
CA ALA A 169 -2.94 -9.70 2.11
C ALA A 169 -1.81 -8.75 2.52
N VAL A 170 -1.15 -8.15 1.53
CA VAL A 170 -0.15 -7.09 1.74
C VAL A 170 -0.76 -5.75 1.32
N GLU A 171 -0.51 -4.71 2.11
CA GLU A 171 -1.00 -3.37 1.85
C GLU A 171 0.14 -2.36 1.99
N ALA A 172 0.21 -1.41 1.08
CA ALA A 172 1.11 -0.25 1.13
C ALA A 172 0.29 1.03 1.03
N MET A 173 0.81 2.09 1.66
CA MET A 173 0.23 3.42 1.58
C MET A 173 1.29 4.46 1.24
N SER A 174 0.90 5.47 0.48
CA SER A 174 1.71 6.67 0.20
C SER A 174 0.80 7.87 0.04
N PHE A 175 1.41 9.04 -0.08
CA PHE A 175 0.74 10.31 -0.18
C PHE A 175 1.23 11.06 -1.42
N ILE A 176 0.30 11.69 -2.14
CA ILE A 176 0.59 12.65 -3.20
C ILE A 176 0.18 14.01 -2.68
N THR A 177 1.10 14.96 -2.74
CA THR A 177 0.90 16.34 -2.27
C THR A 177 0.90 17.29 -3.46
N ASP A 178 -0.07 18.19 -3.48
CA ASP A 178 -0.01 19.41 -4.29
C ASP A 178 0.72 20.48 -3.49
N LEU A 179 1.83 20.97 -4.03
CA LEU A 179 2.65 22.05 -3.45
C LEU A 179 2.59 23.31 -4.31
N GLU A 180 1.88 23.28 -5.45
CA GLU A 180 1.81 24.40 -6.38
C GLU A 180 0.69 25.37 -5.95
N LEU A 181 1.13 26.61 -5.66
CA LEU A 181 0.31 27.81 -5.50
C LEU A 181 0.04 28.44 -6.87
#